data_AF-A0A2V7HYP9-F1
#
_entry.id   AF-A0A2V7HYP9-F1
#
_cell.length_a   1.000
_cell.length_b   1.000
_cell.length_c   1.000
_cell.angle_alpha   90.00
_cell.angle_beta   90.00
_cell.angle_gamma   90.00
#
_symmetry.space_group_name_H-M   'P 1'
#
loop_
_entity.id
_entity.type
_entity.pdbx_description
1 polymer ?
#
loop_
_entity_poly.entity_id
_entity_poly.type
_entity_poly.pdbx_seq_one_letter_code
_entity_poly.pdbx_strand_id
1 'polypeptide(L)'
;AARRPRRIPAVTDFRGLLRALSDAGVECILVGGVAATAHGSSRLTLDLDLVYRRSPENIERLVAALAPLHPYLRGAPPGLPFRWDART
;
A
#
# COMPACT_ATOMS: atom_id res chain seq x y z
N ALA A 1 16.06 -12.85 32.22
CA ALA A 1 15.04 -12.15 31.42
C ALA A 1 15.73 -11.35 30.31
N ALA A 2 15.72 -11.86 29.08
CA ALA A 2 16.35 -11.17 27.95
C ALA A 2 15.42 -10.07 27.43
N ARG A 3 15.91 -8.82 27.45
CA ARG A 3 15.16 -7.64 26.99
C ARG A 3 14.97 -7.76 25.47
N ARG A 4 13.73 -7.99 25.01
CA ARG A 4 13.39 -7.96 23.58
C ARG A 4 13.94 -6.65 22.97
N PRO A 5 14.68 -6.70 21.84
CA PRO A 5 15.18 -5.48 21.21
C PRO A 5 14.00 -4.56 20.89
N ARG A 6 14.15 -3.27 21.20
CA ARG A 6 13.15 -2.25 20.85
C ARG A 6 13.04 -2.23 19.33
N ARG A 7 11.87 -2.61 18.79
CA ARG A 7 11.56 -2.43 17.37
C ARG A 7 11.57 -0.91 17.12
N ILE A 8 12.58 -0.42 16.40
CA ILE A 8 12.53 0.94 15.84
C ILE A 8 11.28 0.96 14.95
N PRO A 9 10.38 1.96 15.06
CA PRO A 9 9.28 2.08 14.12
C PRO A 9 9.86 2.06 12.71
N ALA A 10 9.48 1.06 11.91
CA ALA A 10 9.96 0.98 10.54
C ALA A 10 9.49 2.24 9.82
N VAL A 11 10.43 2.96 9.20
CA VAL A 11 10.09 4.03 8.27
C VAL A 11 9.25 3.40 7.16
N THR A 12 8.10 4.00 6.84
CA THR A 12 7.24 3.52 5.76
C THR A 12 8.03 3.56 4.44
N ASP A 13 8.20 2.40 3.81
CA ASP A 13 8.93 2.28 2.54
C ASP A 13 8.00 2.57 1.35
N PHE A 14 7.76 3.85 1.09
CA PHE A 14 6.96 4.28 -0.05
C PHE A 14 7.60 3.93 -1.39
N ARG A 15 8.94 3.93 -1.45
CA ARG A 15 9.68 3.59 -2.68
C ARG A 15 9.46 2.13 -3.04
N GLY A 16 9.58 1.23 -2.08
CA GLY A 16 9.33 -0.20 -2.25
C GLY A 16 7.90 -0.47 -2.72
N LEU A 17 6.91 0.19 -2.10
CA LEU A 17 5.51 0.06 -2.49
C LEU A 17 5.25 0.53 -3.94
N LEU A 18 5.73 1.72 -4.30
CA LEU A 18 5.58 2.25 -5.66
C LEU A 18 6.29 1.36 -6.70
N ARG A 19 7.47 0.85 -6.37
CA ARG A 19 8.20 -0.09 -7.23
C ARG A 19 7.42 -1.40 -7.42
N ALA A 20 6.89 -1.99 -6.36
CA ALA A 20 6.11 -3.22 -6.45
C ALA A 20 4.88 -3.07 -7.37
N LEU A 21 4.16 -1.94 -7.26
CA LEU A 21 3.01 -1.64 -8.12
C LEU A 21 3.42 -1.41 -9.58
N SER A 22 4.51 -0.65 -9.78
CA SER A 22 5.04 -0.35 -11.13
C SER A 22 5.57 -1.60 -11.83
N ASP A 23 6.37 -2.42 -11.14
CA ASP A 23 6.96 -3.65 -11.69
C ASP A 23 5.88 -4.69 -12.02
N ALA A 24 4.78 -4.71 -11.27
CA ALA A 24 3.61 -5.55 -11.55
C ALA A 24 2.68 -5.00 -12.65
N GLY A 25 2.95 -3.81 -13.19
CA GLY A 25 2.14 -3.18 -14.22
C GLY A 25 0.73 -2.79 -13.75
N VAL A 26 0.59 -2.38 -12.48
CA VAL A 26 -0.69 -1.91 -11.95
C VAL A 26 -1.04 -0.56 -12.56
N GLU A 27 -2.18 -0.49 -13.24
CA GLU A 27 -2.77 0.73 -13.78
C GLU A 27 -3.40 1.53 -12.64
N CYS A 28 -2.65 2.48 -12.10
CA CYS A 28 -3.11 3.41 -11.08
C CYS A 28 -2.53 4.82 -11.24
N ILE A 29 -3.24 5.79 -10.70
CA ILE A 29 -2.84 7.19 -10.59
C ILE A 29 -2.54 7.47 -9.12
N LEU A 30 -1.36 8.04 -8.85
CA LEU A 30 -1.01 8.56 -7.54
C LEU A 30 -1.81 9.85 -7.28
N VAL A 31 -2.48 9.90 -6.14
CA VAL A 31 -3.28 11.06 -5.71
C VAL A 31 -2.87 11.46 -4.28
N GLY A 32 -3.58 12.42 -3.69
CA GLY A 32 -3.36 12.81 -2.30
C GLY A 32 -2.06 13.59 -2.07
N GLY A 33 -1.55 13.50 -0.84
CA GLY A 33 -0.43 14.32 -0.37
C GLY A 33 0.87 14.06 -1.12
N VAL A 34 1.21 12.80 -1.38
CA VAL A 34 2.43 12.44 -2.12
C VAL A 34 2.39 12.99 -3.55
N ALA A 35 1.23 12.94 -4.23
CA ALA A 35 1.07 13.59 -5.53
C ALA A 35 1.24 15.11 -5.44
N ALA A 36 0.65 15.76 -4.42
CA ALA A 36 0.81 17.19 -4.21
C ALA A 36 2.27 17.58 -3.92
N THR A 37 3.00 16.78 -3.13
CA THR A 37 4.43 16.98 -2.87
C THR A 37 5.26 16.83 -4.13
N ALA A 38 4.95 15.85 -4.98
CA ALA A 38 5.61 15.70 -6.29
C ALA A 38 5.42 16.94 -7.19
N HIS A 39 4.35 17.71 -6.97
CA HIS A 39 4.06 18.98 -7.63
C HIS A 39 4.47 20.23 -6.81
N GLY A 40 5.30 20.08 -5.77
CA GLY A 40 5.88 21.21 -5.03
C GLY A 40 5.10 21.68 -3.80
N SER A 41 4.05 20.95 -3.37
CA SER A 41 3.37 21.25 -2.11
C SER A 41 4.25 20.90 -0.90
N SER A 42 4.25 21.76 0.11
CA SER A 42 4.92 21.55 1.40
C SER A 42 4.09 20.73 2.41
N ARG A 43 2.91 20.25 2.02
CA ARG A 43 2.03 19.49 2.90
C ARG A 43 2.56 18.07 3.08
N LEU A 44 3.00 17.75 4.30
CA LEU A 44 3.42 16.40 4.67
C LEU A 44 2.19 15.50 4.88
N THR A 45 2.17 14.35 4.22
CA THR A 45 1.27 13.24 4.56
C THR A 45 2.09 11.97 4.81
N LEU A 46 1.53 11.05 5.59
CA LEU A 46 2.19 9.81 6.02
C LEU A 46 1.42 8.58 5.52
N ASP A 47 0.99 8.66 4.27
CA ASP A 47 0.22 7.67 3.54
C ASP A 47 0.44 7.82 2.04
N LEU A 48 0.00 6.81 1.29
CA LEU A 48 0.05 6.78 -0.16
C LEU A 48 -1.34 6.45 -0.68
N ASP A 49 -1.91 7.38 -1.45
CA ASP A 49 -3.27 7.27 -1.99
C ASP A 49 -3.23 6.99 -3.49
N LEU A 50 -4.00 6.01 -3.94
CA LEU A 50 -4.06 5.59 -5.34
C LEU A 50 -5.51 5.49 -5.82
N VAL A 51 -5.74 5.93 -7.06
CA VAL A 51 -6.93 5.56 -7.83
C VAL A 51 -6.51 4.54 -8.87
N TYR A 52 -7.12 3.37 -8.88
CA TYR A 52 -6.74 2.27 -9.78
C TYR A 52 -7.87 1.95 -10.77
N ARG A 53 -7.50 1.50 -11.98
CA ARG A 53 -8.47 1.00 -12.96
C ARG A 53 -9.12 -0.29 -12.45
N ARG A 54 -10.44 -0.41 -12.48
CA ARG A 54 -11.17 -1.58 -11.94
C ARG A 54 -11.45 -2.66 -12.99
N SER A 55 -10.58 -2.81 -13.99
CA SER A 55 -10.64 -3.98 -14.89
C SER A 55 -10.23 -5.24 -14.12
N PRO A 56 -10.80 -6.41 -14.43
CA PRO A 56 -10.44 -7.67 -13.76
C PRO A 56 -8.93 -7.93 -13.76
N GLU A 57 -8.27 -7.71 -14.91
CA GLU A 57 -6.84 -7.94 -15.07
C GLU A 57 -5.99 -7.02 -14.18
N ASN A 58 -6.44 -5.76 -13.99
CA ASN A 58 -5.71 -4.83 -13.15
C ASN A 58 -5.92 -5.12 -11.65
N ILE A 59 -7.11 -5.60 -11.27
CA ILE A 59 -7.37 -6.05 -9.90
C ILE A 59 -6.49 -7.26 -9.57
N GLU A 60 -6.34 -8.22 -10.50
CA GLU A 60 -5.43 -9.35 -10.32
C GLU A 60 -3.98 -8.90 -10.11
N ARG A 61 -3.48 -7.96 -10.92
CA ARG A 61 -2.14 -7.36 -10.74
C ARG A 61 -2.01 -6.68 -9.39
N LEU A 62 -2.99 -5.88 -8.99
CA LEU A 62 -2.99 -5.16 -7.71
C LEU A 62 -2.95 -6.14 -6.52
N VAL A 63 -3.78 -7.18 -6.55
CA VAL A 63 -3.83 -8.21 -5.52
C VAL A 63 -2.50 -8.95 -5.44
N ALA A 64 -1.96 -9.39 -6.57
CA ALA A 64 -0.67 -10.08 -6.61
C ALA A 64 0.49 -9.21 -6.10
N ALA A 65 0.53 -7.94 -6.51
CA ALA A 65 1.60 -7.00 -6.14
C ALA A 65 1.62 -6.70 -4.64
N LEU A 66 0.45 -6.59 -4.02
CA LEU A 66 0.33 -6.22 -2.60
C LEU A 66 0.31 -7.43 -1.66
N ALA A 67 0.03 -8.65 -2.13
CA ALA A 67 -0.06 -9.84 -1.29
C ALA A 67 1.15 -10.06 -0.35
N PRO A 68 2.42 -9.87 -0.79
CA PRO A 68 3.59 -10.03 0.08
C PRO A 68 3.65 -9.01 1.24
N LEU A 69 2.91 -7.90 1.12
CA LEU A 69 2.84 -6.83 2.13
C LEU A 69 1.78 -7.09 3.20
N HIS A 70 1.09 -8.24 3.13
CA HIS A 70 0.04 -8.66 4.06
C HIS A 70 -1.04 -7.58 4.28
N PRO A 71 -1.75 -7.16 3.20
CA PRO A 71 -2.71 -6.07 3.30
C PRO A 71 -3.85 -6.40 4.26
N TYR A 72 -4.35 -5.37 4.94
CA TYR A 72 -5.46 -5.49 5.89
C TYR A 72 -6.39 -4.30 5.75
N LEU A 73 -7.68 -4.52 6.00
CA LEU A 73 -8.66 -3.45 5.98
C LEU A 73 -8.35 -2.41 7.07
N ARG A 74 -8.22 -1.14 6.65
CA ARG A 74 -8.04 -0.02 7.58
C ARG A 74 -9.24 0.04 8.53
N GLY A 75 -8.98 0.06 9.85
CA GLY A 75 -10.01 0.19 10.88
C GLY A 75 -10.75 -1.10 11.23
N ALA A 76 -10.47 -2.22 10.57
CA ALA A 76 -11.06 -3.50 10.91
C ALA A 76 -10.42 -4.08 12.20
N PRO A 77 -11.21 -4.72 13.10
CA PRO A 77 -10.68 -5.46 14.24
C PRO A 77 -9.66 -6.51 13.80
N PRO A 78 -8.57 -6.76 14.54
CA PRO A 78 -7.62 -7.83 14.21
C PRO A 78 -8.28 -9.22 14.31
N GLY A 79 -7.84 -10.15 13.48
CA GLY A 79 -8.28 -11.56 13.54
C GLY A 79 -9.57 -11.87 12.77
N LEU A 80 -10.11 -10.91 11.99
CA LEU A 80 -11.18 -11.22 11.06
C LEU A 80 -10.69 -12.17 9.96
N PRO A 81 -11.56 -13.04 9.42
CA PRO A 81 -11.25 -13.91 8.29
C PRO A 81 -11.21 -13.10 6.98
N PHE A 82 -10.36 -12.07 6.93
CA PHE A 82 -10.13 -11.26 5.74
C PHE A 82 -9.28 -12.06 4.75
N ARG A 83 -9.80 -12.19 3.52
CA ARG A 83 -9.07 -12.80 2.41
C ARG A 83 -8.66 -11.69 1.46
N TRP A 84 -7.36 -11.62 1.19
CA TRP A 84 -6.81 -10.75 0.17
C TRP A 84 -6.89 -11.46 -1.18
N ASP A 85 -7.96 -11.22 -1.94
CA ASP A 85 -8.18 -11.84 -3.25
C ASP A 85 -8.88 -10.87 -4.23
N ALA A 86 -8.92 -11.25 -5.51
CA ALA A 86 -9.48 -10.44 -6.60
C ALA A 86 -11.00 -10.60 -6.77
N ARG A 87 -11.65 -11.51 -6.02
CA ARG A 87 -13.08 -11.83 -6.20
C ARG A 87 -14.01 -10.96 -5.35
N THR A 88 -13.45 -10.04 -4.57
CA THR A 88 -14.16 -9.17 -3.63
C THR A 88 -14.31 -7.76 -4.19
#